data_AF-A0A5N5PT78-F1
#
_entry.id   AF-A0A5N5PT78-F1
#
_cell.length_a   1.000
_cell.length_b   1.000
_cell.length_c   1.000
_cell.angle_alpha   90.00
_cell.angle_beta   90.00
_cell.angle_gamma   90.00
#
_symmetry.space_group_name_H-M   'P 1'
#
loop_
_entity.id
_entity.type
_entity.pdbx_description
1 polymer ?
#
loop_
_entity_poly.entity_id
_entity_poly.type
_entity_poly.pdbx_seq_one_letter_code
_entity_poly.pdbx_strand_id
1 'polypeptide(L)'
;MAMSVSPSSGSKDLGYRSASLLSKTSSFSIMSEIKNFTVSCLDLDTFLSAKVKLRQEGFLDSNMKTSLDFAIQTLENFPVSKRRDVSLTLEGERQLVRFTSGNPVLLYVVRLGQKGPELHQKVPVGSRLNPSCLSESHFFGHCCRDELESCMDQARRVLSAEIEANPSSQSELELRIVCGEFRITYTTQQPQRSLFVRPHRRLYFGKTLNLEKLLETKTRLERSGEMKEGLLACFQHLLINYSQFQEENIRVVIQSDGELMELVCGRKDYHSTQHFLFTDGQNRAHSHRVQDMELWEYE
;
A
#
# COMPACT_ATOMS: atom_id res chain seq x y z
N MET A 1 41.64 -6.34 50.42
CA MET A 1 41.27 -7.40 51.38
C MET A 1 40.60 -6.75 52.57
N ALA A 2 39.33 -7.09 52.83
CA ALA A 2 38.50 -6.88 54.03
C ALA A 2 37.03 -6.86 53.53
N MET A 3 36.26 -7.94 53.73
CA MET A 3 35.40 -8.23 54.90
C MET A 3 34.15 -7.32 54.89
N SER A 4 32.99 -7.85 54.47
CA SER A 4 31.85 -8.29 55.33
C SER A 4 31.06 -7.08 55.88
N VAL A 5 29.73 -7.05 56.03
CA VAL A 5 28.85 -7.85 56.90
C VAL A 5 27.41 -7.38 56.59
N SER A 6 26.43 -8.27 56.42
CA SER A 6 24.99 -7.96 56.60
C SER A 6 24.66 -8.04 58.10
N PRO A 7 23.70 -7.27 58.69
CA PRO A 7 22.36 -7.84 58.80
C PRO A 7 21.17 -6.86 58.99
N SER A 8 20.00 -7.50 59.01
CA SER A 8 18.59 -7.17 59.26
C SER A 8 18.18 -6.19 60.38
N SER A 9 17.04 -5.53 60.15
CA SER A 9 15.91 -5.35 61.09
C SER A 9 14.64 -5.11 60.24
N GLY A 10 13.44 -5.65 60.49
CA GLY A 10 12.84 -6.16 61.72
C GLY A 10 11.75 -5.21 62.19
N SER A 11 10.51 -5.32 61.69
CA SER A 11 9.32 -4.83 62.40
C SER A 11 8.13 -5.72 62.10
N LYS A 12 7.46 -6.14 63.18
CA LYS A 12 6.37 -7.11 63.26
C LYS A 12 5.02 -6.39 63.31
N ASP A 13 4.05 -7.07 62.69
CA ASP A 13 2.65 -7.30 63.11
C ASP A 13 1.82 -6.16 63.71
N LEU A 14 0.62 -6.00 63.15
CA LEU A 14 -0.65 -6.16 63.88
C LEU A 14 -1.78 -6.38 62.86
N GLY A 15 -2.40 -7.57 62.90
CA GLY A 15 -3.48 -7.96 62.00
C GLY A 15 -4.85 -7.47 62.44
N TYR A 16 -5.83 -7.58 61.53
CA TYR A 16 -7.22 -7.90 61.85
C TYR A 16 -7.86 -8.65 60.67
N ARG A 17 -8.80 -9.51 61.05
CA ARG A 17 -9.41 -10.59 60.30
C ARG A 17 -10.53 -10.14 59.33
N SER A 18 -10.56 -10.85 58.21
CA SER A 18 -11.75 -11.47 57.56
C SER A 18 -12.71 -10.69 56.66
N ALA A 19 -12.96 -11.37 55.53
CA ALA A 19 -14.22 -11.57 54.80
C ALA A 19 -14.61 -10.60 53.67
N SER A 20 -14.41 -11.13 52.45
CA SER A 20 -15.35 -11.11 51.32
C SER A 20 -15.94 -9.77 50.89
N LEU A 21 -15.40 -9.20 49.81
CA LEU A 21 -16.20 -8.52 48.79
C LEU A 21 -15.56 -8.73 47.42
N LEU A 22 -15.98 -9.82 46.78
CA LEU A 22 -16.04 -9.97 45.33
C LEU A 22 -16.67 -8.70 44.74
N SER A 23 -15.85 -7.83 44.17
CA SER A 23 -16.32 -6.70 43.38
C SER A 23 -15.52 -6.61 42.09
N LYS A 24 -16.10 -7.28 41.09
CA LYS A 24 -16.18 -6.82 39.70
C LYS A 24 -14.87 -6.28 39.12
N THR A 25 -13.98 -7.18 38.75
CA THR A 25 -13.34 -7.03 37.44
C THR A 25 -14.45 -7.06 36.40
N SER A 26 -14.95 -5.88 36.01
CA SER A 26 -15.76 -5.76 34.80
C SER A 26 -14.82 -6.08 33.64
N SER A 27 -14.77 -7.37 33.31
CA SER A 27 -14.42 -7.82 31.98
C SER A 27 -15.39 -7.14 31.02
N PHE A 28 -15.00 -5.96 30.53
CA PHE A 28 -15.47 -5.48 29.25
C PHE A 28 -14.95 -6.47 28.21
N SER A 29 -15.65 -7.60 28.12
CA SER A 29 -15.76 -8.34 26.88
C SER A 29 -16.53 -7.43 25.95
N ILE A 30 -15.84 -6.45 25.35
CA ILE A 30 -16.31 -5.76 24.15
C ILE A 30 -16.35 -6.87 23.10
N MET A 31 -17.46 -7.59 23.07
CA MET A 31 -17.82 -8.39 21.92
C MET A 31 -17.89 -7.40 20.77
N SER A 32 -16.96 -7.49 19.84
CA SER A 32 -16.95 -6.71 18.62
C SER A 32 -18.29 -6.94 17.93
N GLU A 33 -19.25 -6.01 18.07
CA GLU A 33 -20.54 -6.14 17.40
C GLU A 33 -20.27 -6.13 15.89
N ILE A 34 -20.53 -7.27 15.25
CA ILE A 34 -20.51 -7.39 13.79
C ILE A 34 -21.91 -7.02 13.32
N LYS A 35 -22.02 -5.90 12.61
CA LYS A 35 -23.26 -5.49 11.95
C LYS A 35 -23.17 -5.74 10.45
N ASN A 36 -24.13 -6.50 9.94
CA ASN A 36 -24.23 -6.81 8.52
C ASN A 36 -25.28 -5.91 7.87
N PHE A 37 -24.87 -5.16 6.85
CA PHE A 37 -25.74 -4.38 5.99
C PHE A 37 -25.65 -4.94 4.57
N THR A 38 -26.72 -5.59 4.10
CA THR A 38 -26.73 -6.06 2.71
C THR A 38 -27.15 -4.93 1.78
N VAL A 39 -26.38 -4.68 0.72
CA VAL A 39 -26.72 -3.74 -0.35
C VAL A 39 -26.84 -4.49 -1.67
N SER A 40 -27.91 -4.26 -2.43
CA SER A 40 -28.16 -4.96 -3.70
C SER A 40 -27.09 -4.66 -4.76
N CYS A 41 -26.51 -3.47 -4.69
CA CYS A 41 -25.52 -2.97 -5.62
C CYS A 41 -24.64 -1.90 -4.95
N LEU A 42 -23.42 -1.76 -5.47
CA LEU A 42 -22.47 -0.70 -5.14
C LEU A 42 -22.61 0.44 -6.16
N ASP A 43 -23.80 1.03 -6.20
CA ASP A 43 -23.99 2.34 -6.81
C ASP A 43 -24.03 3.42 -5.72
N LEU A 44 -23.88 4.68 -6.16
CA LEU A 44 -23.85 5.83 -5.29
C LEU A 44 -25.12 5.90 -4.42
N ASP A 45 -26.29 5.64 -5.01
CA ASP A 45 -27.59 5.78 -4.34
C ASP A 45 -27.80 4.74 -3.22
N THR A 46 -27.48 3.47 -3.50
CA THR A 46 -27.59 2.37 -2.53
C THR A 46 -26.56 2.56 -1.41
N PHE A 47 -25.37 3.05 -1.73
CA PHE A 47 -24.36 3.36 -0.74
C PHE A 47 -24.73 4.57 0.13
N LEU A 48 -25.25 5.65 -0.46
CA LEU A 48 -25.75 6.81 0.28
C LEU A 48 -26.89 6.41 1.22
N SER A 49 -27.77 5.52 0.77
CA SER A 49 -28.83 4.93 1.59
C SER A 49 -28.26 4.16 2.78
N ALA A 50 -27.20 3.36 2.57
CA ALA A 50 -26.49 2.70 3.66
C ALA A 50 -25.86 3.71 4.63
N LYS A 51 -25.22 4.77 4.13
CA LYS A 51 -24.63 5.85 4.95
C LYS A 51 -25.67 6.56 5.82
N VAL A 52 -26.88 6.79 5.30
CA VAL A 52 -27.99 7.37 6.08
C VAL A 52 -28.43 6.41 7.18
N LYS A 53 -28.60 5.11 6.88
CA LYS A 53 -28.94 4.10 7.90
C LYS A 53 -27.88 4.01 9.00
N LEU A 54 -26.60 4.00 8.63
CA LEU A 54 -25.48 3.99 9.58
C LEU A 54 -25.49 5.22 10.50
N ARG A 55 -25.84 6.39 9.95
CA ARG A 55 -26.01 7.61 10.76
C ARG A 55 -27.17 7.48 11.73
N GLN A 56 -28.32 6.98 11.28
CA GLN A 56 -29.52 6.81 12.11
C GLN A 56 -29.30 5.80 13.24
N GLU A 57 -28.50 4.76 12.99
CA GLU A 57 -28.15 3.75 13.99
C GLU A 57 -26.97 4.17 14.90
N GLY A 58 -26.32 5.31 14.66
CA GLY A 58 -25.22 5.82 15.49
C GLY A 58 -23.84 5.21 15.19
N PHE A 59 -23.66 4.52 14.05
CA PHE A 59 -22.41 3.86 13.66
C PHE A 59 -21.53 4.71 12.73
N LEU A 60 -21.97 5.91 12.35
CA LEU A 60 -21.24 6.79 11.43
C LEU A 60 -20.37 7.81 12.18
N ASP A 61 -19.27 7.36 12.76
CA ASP A 61 -18.22 8.25 13.28
C ASP A 61 -17.39 8.89 12.14
N SER A 62 -16.46 9.79 12.48
CA SER A 62 -15.61 10.49 11.50
C SER A 62 -14.75 9.54 10.67
N ASN A 63 -14.26 8.46 11.28
CA ASN A 63 -13.32 7.56 10.64
C ASN A 63 -14.03 6.55 9.74
N MET A 64 -15.19 6.08 10.16
CA MET A 64 -16.13 5.29 9.35
C MET A 64 -16.58 6.11 8.15
N LYS A 65 -16.91 7.40 8.34
CA LYS A 65 -17.23 8.30 7.22
C LYS A 65 -16.09 8.36 6.20
N THR A 66 -14.84 8.57 6.65
CA THR A 66 -13.66 8.59 5.77
C THR A 66 -13.45 7.25 5.05
N SER A 67 -13.57 6.13 5.76
CA SER A 67 -13.41 4.79 5.18
C SER A 67 -14.49 4.47 4.15
N LEU A 68 -15.73 4.88 4.43
CA LEU A 68 -16.86 4.74 3.51
C LEU A 68 -16.68 5.62 2.27
N ASP A 69 -16.30 6.89 2.44
CA ASP A 69 -16.10 7.81 1.32
C ASP A 69 -14.94 7.33 0.41
N PHE A 70 -13.86 6.83 1.00
CA PHE A 70 -12.77 6.17 0.27
C PHE A 70 -13.23 4.91 -0.48
N ALA A 71 -14.07 4.10 0.16
CA ALA A 71 -14.64 2.91 -0.46
C ALA A 71 -15.46 3.27 -1.71
N ILE A 72 -16.33 4.27 -1.64
CA ILE A 72 -17.13 4.74 -2.80
C ILE A 72 -16.20 5.10 -3.96
N GLN A 73 -15.23 5.99 -3.70
CA GLN A 73 -14.33 6.48 -4.73
C GLN A 73 -13.53 5.34 -5.39
N THR A 74 -13.13 4.35 -4.60
CA THR A 74 -12.42 3.17 -5.11
C THR A 74 -13.34 2.30 -5.98
N LEU A 75 -14.58 2.09 -5.54
CA LEU A 75 -15.57 1.26 -6.23
C LEU A 75 -16.10 1.88 -7.52
N GLU A 76 -16.10 3.20 -7.65
CA GLU A 76 -16.44 3.89 -8.90
C GLU A 76 -15.52 3.48 -10.07
N ASN A 77 -14.33 2.98 -9.77
CA ASN A 77 -13.37 2.50 -10.77
C ASN A 77 -13.54 1.01 -11.12
N PHE A 78 -14.47 0.29 -10.46
CA PHE A 78 -14.68 -1.14 -10.70
C PHE A 78 -15.63 -1.39 -11.88
N PRO A 79 -15.51 -2.48 -12.64
CA PRO A 79 -16.51 -2.82 -13.65
C PRO A 79 -17.90 -3.00 -13.04
N VAL A 80 -18.94 -2.55 -13.74
CA VAL A 80 -20.35 -2.66 -13.29
C VAL A 80 -20.73 -4.11 -12.95
N SER A 81 -20.19 -5.09 -13.67
CA SER A 81 -20.41 -6.53 -13.41
C SER A 81 -19.89 -6.99 -12.04
N LYS A 82 -18.94 -6.26 -11.44
CA LYS A 82 -18.38 -6.51 -10.11
C LYS A 82 -18.99 -5.58 -9.04
N ARG A 83 -20.05 -4.83 -9.35
CA ARG A 83 -20.75 -3.96 -8.37
C ARG A 83 -22.07 -4.56 -7.88
N ARG A 84 -22.40 -5.79 -8.23
CA ARG A 84 -23.68 -6.44 -7.85
C ARG A 84 -23.49 -7.45 -6.72
N ASP A 85 -24.58 -7.72 -6.00
CA ASP A 85 -24.67 -8.74 -4.94
C ASP A 85 -23.66 -8.54 -3.81
N VAL A 86 -23.51 -7.29 -3.37
CA VAL A 86 -22.45 -6.93 -2.44
C VAL A 86 -22.95 -6.81 -1.01
N SER A 87 -22.38 -7.62 -0.11
CA SER A 87 -22.60 -7.43 1.31
C SER A 87 -21.63 -6.40 1.88
N LEU A 88 -22.16 -5.40 2.60
CA LEU A 88 -21.40 -4.47 3.44
C LEU A 88 -21.42 -4.98 4.88
N THR A 89 -20.31 -5.50 5.37
CA THR A 89 -20.19 -5.88 6.79
C THR A 89 -19.34 -4.85 7.52
N LEU A 90 -19.86 -4.33 8.62
CA LEU A 90 -19.14 -3.51 9.60
C LEU A 90 -18.73 -4.37 10.79
N GLU A 91 -17.43 -4.46 11.05
CA GLU A 91 -16.88 -5.14 12.24
C GLU A 91 -16.33 -4.10 13.22
N GLY A 92 -16.72 -4.20 14.50
CA GLY A 92 -16.55 -3.20 15.56
C GLY A 92 -15.15 -2.59 15.75
N GLU A 93 -15.09 -1.39 16.36
CA GLU A 93 -13.95 -0.47 16.63
C GLU A 93 -12.92 -0.22 15.51
N ARG A 94 -12.91 -1.02 14.44
CA ARG A 94 -11.95 -1.01 13.35
C ARG A 94 -12.67 -1.18 12.02
N GLN A 95 -13.50 -0.17 11.71
CA GLN A 95 -13.84 0.35 10.38
C GLN A 95 -13.56 -0.60 9.22
N LEU A 96 -14.23 -1.75 9.23
CA LEU A 96 -14.15 -2.72 8.16
C LEU A 96 -15.33 -2.46 7.23
N VAL A 97 -15.04 -2.18 5.96
CA VAL A 97 -16.04 -2.18 4.90
C VAL A 97 -15.76 -3.42 4.08
N ARG A 98 -16.49 -4.51 4.36
CA ARG A 98 -16.40 -5.73 3.56
C ARG A 98 -17.16 -5.51 2.26
N PHE A 99 -16.59 -5.91 1.13
CA PHE A 99 -17.36 -6.13 -0.11
C PHE A 99 -17.13 -7.56 -0.57
N THR A 100 -18.21 -8.25 -0.90
CA THR A 100 -18.21 -9.59 -1.48
C THR A 100 -18.79 -9.45 -2.88
N SER A 101 -18.00 -9.66 -3.94
CA SER A 101 -18.52 -9.48 -5.30
C SER A 101 -18.00 -10.52 -6.28
N GLY A 102 -18.91 -10.99 -7.14
CA GLY A 102 -18.65 -11.80 -8.32
C GLY A 102 -18.24 -13.25 -8.03
N ASN A 103 -17.88 -13.93 -9.12
CA ASN A 103 -17.20 -15.22 -9.12
C ASN A 103 -15.81 -15.05 -9.78
N PRO A 104 -14.69 -15.32 -9.08
CA PRO A 104 -14.61 -15.70 -7.67
C PRO A 104 -14.96 -14.53 -6.74
N VAL A 105 -15.34 -14.87 -5.51
CA VAL A 105 -15.65 -13.92 -4.44
C VAL A 105 -14.40 -13.12 -4.10
N LEU A 106 -14.40 -11.83 -4.45
CA LEU A 106 -13.35 -10.92 -4.03
C LEU A 106 -13.73 -10.32 -2.68
N LEU A 107 -12.83 -10.45 -1.71
CA LEU A 107 -12.98 -9.88 -0.38
C LEU A 107 -12.22 -8.55 -0.31
N TYR A 108 -12.95 -7.45 -0.30
CA TYR A 108 -12.37 -6.12 -0.06
C TYR A 108 -12.57 -5.70 1.37
N VAL A 109 -11.58 -5.01 1.91
CA VAL A 109 -11.49 -4.57 3.29
C VAL A 109 -10.86 -3.18 3.25
N VAL A 110 -11.66 -2.13 3.46
CA VAL A 110 -11.10 -0.81 3.75
C VAL A 110 -10.70 -0.77 5.22
N ARG A 111 -9.53 -0.22 5.52
CA ARG A 111 -9.05 0.02 6.90
C ARG A 111 -8.37 1.37 6.98
N LEU A 112 -8.51 2.06 8.11
CA LEU A 112 -7.70 3.24 8.38
C LEU A 112 -6.28 2.82 8.81
N GLY A 113 -5.31 2.97 7.90
CA GLY A 113 -3.89 2.81 8.17
C GLY A 113 -3.26 4.09 8.73
N GLN A 114 -1.96 4.03 9.04
CA GLN A 114 -1.22 5.18 9.59
C GLN A 114 -1.18 6.39 8.65
N LYS A 115 -1.29 6.17 7.34
CA LYS A 115 -1.23 7.21 6.31
C LYS A 115 -2.60 7.60 5.75
N GLY A 116 -3.68 7.06 6.31
CA GLY A 116 -5.04 7.19 5.77
C GLY A 116 -5.67 5.85 5.42
N PRO A 117 -6.83 5.86 4.76
CA PRO A 117 -7.55 4.64 4.40
C PRO A 117 -6.75 3.80 3.38
N GLU A 118 -6.76 2.48 3.56
CA GLU A 118 -6.11 1.50 2.70
C GLU A 118 -7.13 0.49 2.19
N LEU A 119 -7.01 0.08 0.93
CA LEU A 119 -7.81 -1.01 0.35
C LEU A 119 -7.03 -2.32 0.45
N HIS A 120 -7.54 -3.25 1.25
CA HIS A 120 -7.02 -4.61 1.38
C HIS A 120 -7.93 -5.58 0.65
N GLN A 121 -7.37 -6.29 -0.33
CA GLN A 121 -8.04 -7.33 -1.07
C GLN A 121 -7.45 -8.68 -0.68
N LYS A 122 -8.29 -9.66 -0.32
CA LYS A 122 -7.85 -11.04 -0.10
C LYS A 122 -8.43 -11.94 -1.17
N VAL A 123 -7.57 -12.71 -1.82
CA VAL A 123 -7.93 -13.67 -2.87
C VAL A 123 -7.52 -15.07 -2.41
N PRO A 124 -8.45 -15.91 -1.94
CA PRO A 124 -8.14 -17.30 -1.66
C PRO A 124 -7.83 -18.01 -2.97
N VAL A 125 -6.66 -18.63 -3.05
CA VAL A 125 -6.24 -19.49 -4.15
C VAL A 125 -6.30 -20.92 -3.65
N GLY A 126 -6.88 -21.85 -4.42
CA GLY A 126 -7.25 -23.19 -3.96
C GLY A 126 -6.16 -23.98 -3.23
N SER A 127 -5.55 -24.95 -3.91
CA SER A 127 -4.49 -25.78 -3.30
C SER A 127 -3.08 -25.28 -3.61
N ARG A 128 -2.91 -24.47 -4.65
CA ARG A 128 -1.60 -24.01 -5.14
C ARG A 128 -1.69 -22.58 -5.64
N LEU A 129 -0.68 -21.78 -5.31
CA LEU A 129 -0.49 -20.44 -5.86
C LEU A 129 0.46 -20.51 -7.06
N ASN A 130 0.01 -20.04 -8.22
CA ASN A 130 0.80 -19.99 -9.46
C ASN A 130 0.47 -18.72 -10.28
N PRO A 131 1.24 -18.39 -11.33
CA PRO A 131 1.05 -17.17 -12.10
C PRO A 131 -0.34 -17.00 -12.73
N SER A 132 -1.04 -18.10 -13.04
CA SER A 132 -2.39 -18.05 -13.62
C SER A 132 -3.47 -17.73 -12.60
N CYS A 133 -3.18 -17.82 -11.29
CA CYS A 133 -4.05 -17.32 -10.24
C CYS A 133 -4.18 -15.78 -10.24
N LEU A 134 -3.23 -15.07 -10.87
CA LEU A 134 -3.25 -13.61 -10.97
C LEU A 134 -4.07 -13.18 -12.18
N SER A 135 -5.31 -12.77 -11.91
CA SER A 135 -6.22 -12.20 -12.91
C SER A 135 -6.10 -10.68 -12.94
N GLU A 136 -6.11 -10.09 -14.14
CA GLU A 136 -6.24 -8.63 -14.35
C GLU A 136 -7.44 -8.05 -13.60
N SER A 137 -8.52 -8.84 -13.48
CA SER A 137 -9.72 -8.42 -12.77
C SER A 137 -9.51 -8.16 -11.28
N HIS A 138 -8.45 -8.72 -10.70
CA HIS A 138 -8.08 -8.45 -9.31
C HIS A 138 -7.41 -7.09 -9.13
N PHE A 139 -6.98 -6.44 -10.22
CA PHE A 139 -6.31 -5.14 -10.21
C PHE A 139 -7.18 -4.04 -10.81
N PHE A 140 -8.48 -4.28 -11.02
CA PHE A 140 -9.37 -3.26 -11.55
C PHE A 140 -9.44 -2.04 -10.63
N GLY A 141 -9.37 -0.85 -11.24
CA GLY A 141 -9.30 0.43 -10.54
C GLY A 141 -7.95 0.73 -9.88
N HIS A 142 -7.00 -0.21 -9.89
CA HIS A 142 -5.66 0.04 -9.37
C HIS A 142 -4.81 0.81 -10.39
N CYS A 143 -4.39 2.02 -10.02
CA CYS A 143 -3.35 2.75 -10.74
C CYS A 143 -1.98 2.39 -10.15
N CYS A 144 -1.21 1.58 -10.87
CA CYS A 144 0.11 1.17 -10.39
C CYS A 144 1.03 2.39 -10.24
N ARG A 145 1.81 2.43 -9.16
CA ARG A 145 2.86 3.46 -8.96
C ARG A 145 4.03 3.30 -9.94
N ASP A 146 4.10 2.16 -10.61
CA ASP A 146 5.10 1.83 -11.60
C ASP A 146 4.47 1.88 -12.99
N GLU A 147 4.70 2.97 -13.71
CA GLU A 147 4.21 3.17 -15.08
C GLU A 147 5.01 2.35 -16.12
N LEU A 148 6.11 1.69 -15.72
CA LEU A 148 6.98 0.92 -16.62
C LEU A 148 6.75 -0.60 -16.53
N GLU A 149 6.45 -1.12 -15.34
CA GLU A 149 6.16 -2.55 -15.13
C GLU A 149 5.02 -2.70 -14.14
N SER A 150 3.90 -3.30 -14.56
CA SER A 150 2.73 -3.40 -13.70
C SER A 150 3.02 -4.25 -12.46
N CYS A 151 2.32 -3.98 -11.35
CA CYS A 151 2.42 -4.82 -10.15
C CYS A 151 2.01 -6.27 -10.40
N MET A 152 1.13 -6.52 -11.38
CA MET A 152 0.76 -7.87 -11.82
C MET A 152 1.93 -8.57 -12.50
N ASP A 153 2.64 -7.90 -13.42
CA ASP A 153 3.79 -8.48 -14.13
C ASP A 153 4.95 -8.76 -13.18
N GLN A 154 5.24 -7.82 -12.27
CA GLN A 154 6.23 -8.01 -11.20
C GLN A 154 5.87 -9.23 -10.33
N ALA A 155 4.59 -9.36 -9.98
CA ALA A 155 4.10 -10.45 -9.16
C ALA A 155 4.17 -11.80 -9.88
N ARG A 156 3.82 -11.86 -11.18
CA ARG A 156 3.99 -13.05 -12.00
C ARG A 156 5.45 -13.46 -12.08
N ARG A 157 6.36 -12.52 -12.33
CA ARG A 157 7.81 -12.78 -12.40
C ARG A 157 8.37 -13.32 -11.09
N VAL A 158 8.03 -12.68 -9.96
CA VAL A 158 8.46 -13.14 -8.63
C VAL A 158 7.93 -14.55 -8.34
N LEU A 159 6.67 -14.81 -8.68
CA LEU A 159 6.06 -16.11 -8.44
C LEU A 159 6.64 -17.21 -9.36
N SER A 160 6.89 -16.91 -10.63
CA SER A 160 7.53 -17.85 -11.56
C SER A 160 8.93 -18.23 -11.07
N ALA A 161 9.76 -17.24 -10.71
CA ALA A 161 11.10 -17.48 -10.18
C ALA A 161 11.07 -18.32 -8.89
N GLU A 162 10.08 -18.06 -8.01
CA GLU A 162 9.93 -18.84 -6.79
C GLU A 162 9.56 -20.30 -7.07
N ILE A 163 8.67 -20.54 -8.03
CA ILE A 163 8.22 -21.88 -8.40
C ILE A 163 9.36 -22.65 -9.07
N GLU A 164 10.17 -21.99 -9.90
CA GLU A 164 11.36 -22.58 -10.49
C GLU A 164 12.39 -22.98 -9.42
N ALA A 165 12.60 -22.14 -8.42
CA ALA A 165 13.52 -22.42 -7.32
C ALA A 165 12.98 -23.50 -6.35
N ASN A 166 11.67 -23.52 -6.09
CA ASN A 166 11.04 -24.38 -5.08
C ASN A 166 9.70 -24.98 -5.57
N PRO A 167 9.71 -25.96 -6.51
CA PRO A 167 8.49 -26.45 -7.19
C PRO A 167 7.42 -27.04 -6.26
N SER A 168 7.83 -27.67 -5.15
CA SER A 168 6.94 -28.30 -4.17
C SER A 168 6.27 -27.32 -3.20
N SER A 169 6.75 -26.08 -3.09
CA SER A 169 6.31 -25.13 -2.07
C SER A 169 5.00 -24.41 -2.41
N GLN A 170 4.44 -24.61 -3.61
CA GLN A 170 3.29 -23.86 -4.14
C GLN A 170 2.03 -23.87 -3.25
N SER A 171 1.83 -24.91 -2.43
CA SER A 171 0.69 -25.03 -1.52
C SER A 171 0.85 -24.24 -0.22
N GLU A 172 2.06 -23.78 0.08
CA GLU A 172 2.44 -23.14 1.34
C GLU A 172 2.75 -21.64 1.15
N LEU A 173 2.46 -21.10 -0.04
CA LEU A 173 2.77 -19.72 -0.39
C LEU A 173 1.61 -18.76 -0.15
N GLU A 174 1.97 -17.59 0.33
CA GLU A 174 1.16 -16.39 0.31
C GLU A 174 1.90 -15.32 -0.52
N LEU A 175 1.20 -14.59 -1.38
CA LEU A 175 1.77 -13.49 -2.13
C LEU A 175 1.10 -12.19 -1.71
N ARG A 176 1.91 -11.25 -1.22
CA ARG A 176 1.47 -9.92 -0.77
C ARG A 176 2.00 -8.86 -1.71
N ILE A 177 1.10 -8.15 -2.37
CA ILE A 177 1.43 -7.01 -3.23
C ILE A 177 1.02 -5.73 -2.51
N VAL A 178 1.95 -4.79 -2.43
CA VAL A 178 1.80 -3.51 -1.73
C VAL A 178 2.18 -2.39 -2.69
N CYS A 179 1.18 -1.68 -3.23
CA CYS A 179 1.39 -0.58 -4.16
C CYS A 179 0.52 0.63 -3.78
N GLY A 180 1.10 1.60 -3.08
CA GLY A 180 0.38 2.79 -2.62
C GLY A 180 -0.65 2.52 -1.54
N GLU A 181 -1.93 2.78 -1.80
CA GLU A 181 -3.04 2.42 -0.90
C GLU A 181 -3.60 1.03 -1.20
N PHE A 182 -3.20 0.45 -2.34
CA PHE A 182 -3.61 -0.88 -2.77
C PHE A 182 -2.77 -1.96 -2.08
N ARG A 183 -3.46 -2.91 -1.45
CA ARG A 183 -2.91 -4.11 -0.85
C ARG A 183 -3.70 -5.29 -1.37
N ILE A 184 -3.04 -6.25 -2.01
CA ILE A 184 -3.69 -7.51 -2.39
C ILE A 184 -2.87 -8.69 -1.88
N THR A 185 -3.56 -9.64 -1.26
CA THR A 185 -2.99 -10.85 -0.71
C THR A 185 -3.64 -12.06 -1.37
N TYR A 186 -2.83 -12.86 -2.05
CA TYR A 186 -3.21 -14.19 -2.53
C TYR A 186 -2.77 -15.21 -1.49
N THR A 187 -3.67 -16.08 -1.06
CA THR A 187 -3.40 -16.99 0.06
C THR A 187 -3.92 -18.40 -0.24
N THR A 188 -3.07 -19.40 -0.04
CA THR A 188 -3.46 -20.82 -0.06
C THR A 188 -4.16 -21.19 1.25
N GLN A 189 -4.61 -22.44 1.38
CA GLN A 189 -5.29 -22.91 2.60
C GLN A 189 -4.38 -22.93 3.84
N GLN A 190 -3.09 -23.18 3.68
CA GLN A 190 -2.12 -23.31 4.76
C GLN A 190 -0.80 -22.60 4.39
N PRO A 191 -0.79 -21.26 4.32
CA PRO A 191 0.41 -20.53 3.98
C PRO A 191 1.43 -20.64 5.12
N GLN A 192 2.66 -21.04 4.81
CA GLN A 192 3.79 -21.02 5.74
C GLN A 192 4.80 -19.93 5.40
N ARG A 193 4.81 -19.45 4.15
CA ARG A 193 5.77 -18.48 3.65
C ARG A 193 5.10 -17.39 2.84
N SER A 194 5.59 -16.16 2.99
CA SER A 194 5.08 -15.00 2.26
C SER A 194 6.11 -14.44 1.28
N LEU A 195 5.70 -14.25 0.03
CA LEU A 195 6.38 -13.45 -0.97
C LEU A 195 5.85 -12.02 -0.95
N PHE A 196 6.72 -11.04 -1.16
CA PHE A 196 6.35 -9.63 -1.15
C PHE A 196 6.73 -8.95 -2.45
N VAL A 197 5.75 -8.25 -3.05
CA VAL A 197 5.96 -7.40 -4.21
C VAL A 197 5.66 -5.97 -3.79
N ARG A 198 6.70 -5.13 -3.81
CA ARG A 198 6.60 -3.69 -3.54
C ARG A 198 7.15 -2.95 -4.76
N PRO A 199 6.28 -2.61 -5.73
CA PRO A 199 6.73 -1.90 -6.92
C PRO A 199 7.42 -0.58 -6.55
N HIS A 200 8.54 -0.32 -7.22
CA HIS A 200 9.18 0.98 -7.16
C HIS A 200 8.31 2.02 -7.87
N ARG A 201 8.45 3.29 -7.49
CA ARG A 201 7.71 4.34 -8.16
C ARG A 201 8.45 4.79 -9.41
N ARG A 202 7.96 4.42 -10.58
CA ARG A 202 8.57 4.78 -11.87
C ARG A 202 7.54 5.53 -12.70
N LEU A 203 7.94 6.69 -13.20
CA LEU A 203 7.08 7.56 -13.98
C LEU A 203 7.64 7.69 -15.38
N TYR A 204 6.77 7.55 -16.37
CA TYR A 204 7.18 7.65 -17.75
C TYR A 204 6.80 9.02 -18.32
N PHE A 205 7.75 9.95 -18.43
CA PHE A 205 7.44 11.30 -18.91
C PHE A 205 7.31 11.41 -20.44
N GLY A 206 7.58 10.33 -21.18
CA GLY A 206 7.44 10.27 -22.63
C GLY A 206 8.79 10.09 -23.33
N LYS A 207 8.79 10.36 -24.64
CA LYS A 207 10.04 10.43 -25.43
C LYS A 207 10.84 11.70 -25.17
N THR A 208 10.23 12.72 -24.61
CA THR A 208 10.88 13.96 -24.18
C THR A 208 10.28 14.34 -22.84
N LEU A 209 11.02 15.09 -22.02
CA LEU A 209 10.50 15.57 -20.75
C LEU A 209 9.36 16.57 -21.03
N ASN A 210 8.11 16.18 -20.81
CA ASN A 210 6.96 17.05 -21.01
C ASN A 210 6.69 17.89 -19.74
N LEU A 211 6.73 19.22 -19.86
CA LEU A 211 6.50 20.15 -18.74
C LEU A 211 5.08 20.03 -18.15
N GLU A 212 4.06 19.89 -18.99
CA GLU A 212 2.67 19.70 -18.56
C GLU A 212 2.57 18.43 -17.72
N LYS A 213 3.08 17.30 -18.24
CA LYS A 213 3.09 16.04 -17.51
C LYS A 213 3.90 16.11 -16.20
N LEU A 214 5.00 16.88 -16.18
CA LEU A 214 5.81 17.14 -14.99
C LEU A 214 5.00 17.89 -13.92
N LEU A 215 4.32 18.95 -14.31
CA LEU A 215 3.46 19.74 -13.42
C LEU A 215 2.25 18.94 -12.94
N GLU A 216 1.59 18.20 -13.82
CA GLU A 216 0.49 17.29 -13.46
C GLU A 216 0.94 16.24 -12.44
N THR A 217 2.11 15.64 -12.67
CA THR A 217 2.67 14.67 -11.73
C THR A 217 2.98 15.32 -10.39
N LYS A 218 3.61 16.50 -10.38
CA LYS A 218 3.89 17.25 -9.16
C LYS A 218 2.60 17.52 -8.39
N THR A 219 1.56 18.03 -9.05
CA THR A 219 0.26 18.30 -8.43
C THR A 219 -0.42 17.02 -7.93
N ARG A 220 -0.34 15.93 -8.69
CA ARG A 220 -0.89 14.61 -8.29
C ARG A 220 -0.23 14.10 -7.01
N LEU A 221 1.09 14.20 -6.93
CA LEU A 221 1.91 13.84 -5.77
C LEU A 221 1.62 14.71 -4.53
N GLU A 222 1.42 16.01 -4.74
CA GLU A 222 1.03 16.95 -3.68
C GLU A 222 -0.35 16.59 -3.11
N ARG A 223 -1.32 16.32 -4.01
CA ARG A 223 -2.69 15.93 -3.62
C ARG A 223 -2.74 14.59 -2.89
N SER A 224 -1.89 13.64 -3.25
CA SER A 224 -1.81 12.33 -2.57
C SER A 224 -1.00 12.37 -1.26
N GLY A 225 -0.44 13.52 -0.87
CA GLY A 225 0.42 13.65 0.31
C GLY A 225 1.76 12.90 0.19
N GLU A 226 2.12 12.51 -1.03
CA GLU A 226 3.36 11.78 -1.32
C GLU A 226 4.53 12.72 -1.64
N MET A 227 4.25 14.00 -1.90
CA MET A 227 5.24 15.05 -2.10
C MET A 227 5.87 15.47 -0.76
N LYS A 228 6.90 14.74 -0.33
CA LYS A 228 7.76 15.15 0.80
C LYS A 228 8.70 16.29 0.41
N GLU A 229 9.32 16.93 1.39
CA GLU A 229 10.24 18.05 1.19
C GLU A 229 11.38 17.72 0.21
N GLY A 230 12.01 16.54 0.34
CA GLY A 230 13.05 16.09 -0.56
C GLY A 230 12.58 15.97 -2.01
N LEU A 231 11.42 15.33 -2.22
CA LEU A 231 10.85 15.16 -3.56
C LEU A 231 10.48 16.51 -4.17
N LEU A 232 9.91 17.40 -3.36
CA LEU A 232 9.55 18.75 -3.78
C LEU A 232 10.78 19.53 -4.24
N ALA A 233 11.87 19.47 -3.48
CA ALA A 233 13.13 20.11 -3.86
C ALA A 233 13.70 19.53 -5.16
N CYS A 234 13.65 18.21 -5.35
CA CYS A 234 14.03 17.58 -6.62
C CYS A 234 13.16 18.05 -7.79
N PHE A 235 11.84 18.13 -7.62
CA PHE A 235 10.92 18.67 -8.64
C PHE A 235 11.18 20.15 -8.93
N GLN A 236 11.44 20.96 -7.90
CA GLN A 236 11.78 22.38 -8.07
C GLN A 236 13.09 22.54 -8.85
N HIS A 237 14.10 21.74 -8.52
CA HIS A 237 15.37 21.73 -9.24
C HIS A 237 15.19 21.33 -10.71
N LEU A 238 14.39 20.29 -10.98
CA LEU A 238 14.06 19.86 -12.33
C LEU A 238 13.30 20.95 -13.11
N LEU A 239 12.39 21.67 -12.48
CA LEU A 239 11.64 22.78 -13.10
C LEU A 239 12.53 23.99 -13.40
N ILE A 240 13.41 24.38 -12.47
CA ILE A 240 14.36 25.49 -12.66
C ILE A 240 15.34 25.19 -13.81
N ASN A 241 15.81 23.94 -13.88
CA ASN A 241 16.80 23.50 -14.86
C ASN A 241 16.17 22.73 -16.04
N TYR A 242 14.87 22.89 -16.28
CA TYR A 242 14.10 22.08 -17.25
C TYR A 242 14.69 22.08 -18.67
N SER A 243 15.28 23.20 -19.10
CA SER A 243 15.93 23.33 -20.41
C SER A 243 17.20 22.48 -20.55
N GLN A 244 17.83 22.09 -19.44
CA GLN A 244 19.06 21.27 -19.43
C GLN A 244 18.76 19.78 -19.60
N PHE A 245 17.51 19.36 -19.42
CA PHE A 245 17.07 17.96 -19.49
C PHE A 245 16.21 17.69 -20.73
N GLN A 246 16.50 18.32 -21.86
CA GLN A 246 15.75 18.17 -23.13
C GLN A 246 16.31 17.04 -24.00
N GLU A 247 16.60 15.87 -23.41
CA GLU A 247 17.08 14.69 -24.13
C GLU A 247 15.92 13.75 -24.54
N GLU A 248 16.19 12.83 -25.49
CA GLU A 248 15.21 11.81 -25.90
C GLU A 248 15.11 10.65 -24.89
N ASN A 249 13.93 10.03 -24.82
CA ASN A 249 13.53 8.88 -24.00
C ASN A 249 13.67 9.03 -22.48
N ILE A 250 13.37 10.23 -21.97
CA ILE A 250 13.49 10.52 -20.54
C ILE A 250 12.53 9.67 -19.72
N ARG A 251 13.11 8.83 -18.86
CA ARG A 251 12.40 8.08 -17.83
C ARG A 251 12.77 8.65 -16.48
N VAL A 252 11.77 8.85 -15.63
CA VAL A 252 12.01 9.37 -14.29
C VAL A 252 11.70 8.28 -13.28
N VAL A 253 12.72 7.83 -12.57
CA VAL A 253 12.57 6.87 -11.47
C VAL A 253 12.59 7.67 -10.18
N ILE A 254 11.48 7.64 -9.44
CA ILE A 254 11.42 8.22 -8.09
C ILE A 254 11.84 7.11 -7.13
N GLN A 255 13.04 7.25 -6.59
CA GLN A 255 13.65 6.30 -5.66
C GLN A 255 13.63 6.85 -4.22
N SER A 256 14.00 5.99 -3.26
CA SER A 256 14.25 6.37 -1.86
C SER A 256 13.12 7.16 -1.20
N ASP A 257 11.88 6.66 -1.26
CA ASP A 257 10.70 7.30 -0.66
C ASP A 257 10.46 8.77 -1.08
N GLY A 258 11.01 9.17 -2.23
CA GLY A 258 10.88 10.53 -2.79
C GLY A 258 12.15 11.39 -2.68
N GLU A 259 13.27 10.87 -2.18
CA GLU A 259 14.48 11.70 -1.98
C GLU A 259 15.45 11.67 -3.17
N LEU A 260 15.20 10.80 -4.13
CA LEU A 260 16.01 10.65 -5.33
C LEU A 260 15.11 10.56 -6.56
N MET A 261 15.48 11.31 -7.58
CA MET A 261 14.84 11.32 -8.88
C MET A 261 15.91 11.08 -9.95
N GLU A 262 15.86 9.93 -10.60
CA GLU A 262 16.78 9.55 -11.66
C GLU A 262 16.11 9.82 -13.01
N LEU A 263 16.71 10.69 -13.83
CA LEU A 263 16.36 10.86 -15.23
C LEU A 263 17.28 10.01 -16.09
N VAL A 264 16.73 9.00 -16.75
CA VAL A 264 17.45 8.18 -17.72
C VAL A 264 17.13 8.70 -19.11
N CYS A 265 18.14 9.21 -19.81
CA CYS A 265 18.07 9.77 -21.15
C CYS A 265 18.81 8.85 -22.14
N GLY A 266 18.39 8.81 -23.41
CA GLY A 266 19.11 8.12 -24.48
C GLY A 266 18.44 6.84 -25.03
N ARG A 267 19.14 6.11 -25.89
CA ARG A 267 18.63 4.87 -26.53
C ARG A 267 19.23 3.66 -25.81
N LYS A 268 18.42 2.61 -25.60
CA LYS A 268 18.82 1.36 -24.93
C LYS A 268 20.14 0.76 -25.44
N ASP A 269 20.48 0.99 -26.70
CA ASP A 269 21.53 0.24 -27.40
C ASP A 269 22.78 1.07 -27.74
N TYR A 270 22.84 2.36 -27.38
CA TYR A 270 23.96 3.21 -27.81
C TYR A 270 24.58 4.04 -26.68
N HIS A 271 23.80 4.84 -25.95
CA HIS A 271 24.28 5.62 -24.80
C HIS A 271 23.08 5.95 -23.91
N SER A 272 23.18 5.65 -22.61
CA SER A 272 22.27 6.20 -21.60
C SER A 272 23.00 7.25 -20.75
N THR A 273 22.53 8.49 -20.80
CA THR A 273 22.91 9.49 -19.81
C THR A 273 21.95 9.33 -18.63
N GLN A 274 22.47 9.23 -17.42
CA GLN A 274 21.68 9.21 -16.20
C GLN A 274 21.92 10.50 -15.41
N HIS A 275 20.86 11.19 -15.05
CA HIS A 275 20.91 12.34 -14.15
C HIS A 275 20.24 11.98 -12.83
N PHE A 276 21.00 11.97 -11.75
CA PHE A 276 20.49 11.77 -10.41
C PHE A 276 20.24 13.12 -9.77
N LEU A 277 18.98 13.43 -9.47
CA LEU A 277 18.54 14.56 -8.69
C LEU A 277 18.24 14.10 -7.27
N PHE A 278 18.98 14.57 -6.28
CA PHE A 278 18.83 14.14 -4.90
C PHE A 278 18.94 15.31 -3.94
N THR A 279 18.39 15.15 -2.75
CA THR A 279 18.52 16.12 -1.67
C THR A 279 19.59 15.74 -0.66
N ASP A 280 20.29 16.75 -0.14
CA ASP A 280 21.13 16.59 1.05
C ASP A 280 20.29 16.66 2.35
N GLY A 281 20.94 16.52 3.51
CA GLY A 281 20.29 16.62 4.82
C GLY A 281 19.74 18.01 5.17
N GLN A 282 19.87 18.99 4.27
CA GLN A 282 19.31 20.34 4.39
C GLN A 282 18.19 20.57 3.35
N ASN A 283 17.69 19.51 2.71
CA ASN A 283 16.70 19.54 1.63
C ASN A 283 17.13 20.39 0.42
N ARG A 284 18.43 20.60 0.20
CA ARG A 284 18.92 21.25 -1.02
C ARG A 284 19.09 20.21 -2.10
N ALA A 285 18.48 20.46 -3.25
CA ALA A 285 18.54 19.55 -4.39
C ALA A 285 19.82 19.77 -5.21
N HIS A 286 20.49 18.65 -5.50
CA HIS A 286 21.71 18.54 -6.29
C HIS A 286 21.48 17.66 -7.49
N SER A 287 22.23 17.90 -8.57
CA SER A 287 22.21 17.06 -9.76
C SER A 287 23.58 16.43 -10.00
N HIS A 288 23.62 15.12 -10.19
CA HIS A 288 24.81 14.41 -10.63
C HIS A 288 24.53 13.74 -11.97
N ARG A 289 25.35 14.06 -12.98
CA ARG A 289 25.28 13.42 -14.30
C ARG A 289 26.28 12.27 -14.32
N VAL A 290 25.77 11.08 -14.57
CA VAL A 290 26.57 9.89 -14.89
C VAL A 290 26.36 9.62 -16.37
N GLN A 291 27.45 9.57 -17.12
CA GLN A 291 27.44 9.16 -18.51
C GLN A 291 28.17 7.83 -18.56
N ASP A 292 27.46 6.74 -18.89
CA ASP A 292 28.13 5.47 -19.16
C ASP A 292 29.00 5.67 -20.40
N MET A 293 30.31 5.62 -20.18
CA MET A 293 31.33 5.85 -21.18
C MET A 293 32.21 4.60 -21.31
N GLU A 294 31.59 3.43 -21.50
CA GLU A 294 32.24 2.19 -21.95
C GLU A 294 31.23 1.53 -22.92
N LEU A 295 31.48 1.46 -24.22
CA LEU A 295 32.52 0.66 -24.86
C LEU A 295 33.28 1.46 -25.92
N TRP A 296 34.55 1.76 -25.68
CA TRP A 296 35.52 1.99 -26.75
C TRP A 296 36.34 0.71 -26.93
N GLU A 297 36.35 0.25 -28.20
CA GLU A 297 37.40 -0.49 -28.93
C GLU A 297 37.55 -1.99 -28.59
N TYR A 298 37.68 -2.91 -29.54
CA TYR A 298 38.44 -2.89 -30.80
C TYR A 298 37.72 -3.65 -31.94
N GLU A 299 38.03 -3.23 -33.18
CA GLU A 299 37.91 -3.90 -34.51
C GLU A 299 36.87 -5.02 -34.73
#